data_AF-A0A2V6DU44-F1
#
_entry.id   AF-A0A2V6DU44-F1
#
_cell.length_a   1.000
_cell.length_b   1.000
_cell.length_c   1.000
_cell.angle_alpha   90.00
_cell.angle_beta   90.00
_cell.angle_gamma   90.00
#
_symmetry.space_group_name_H-M   'P 1'
#
loop_
_entity.id
_entity.type
_entity.pdbx_description
1 polymer ?
#
loop_
_entity_poly.entity_id
_entity_poly.type
_entity_poly.pdbx_seq_one_letter_code
_entity_poly.pdbx_strand_id
1 'polypeptide(L)'
;MHSTQVVDMSDRAWSAVRRKKDSSVSRAVDLVKHGQANAIVSAGHTGAAVAASMIKLRTLPGIYRPGIAAVLPTETNVFVLMDAGANIDARPEHLLQYAFMGSVYSSHVLGYKNPTVGLISLGEEDVKGNEMTKEVFKMLKRSSLNFVGNIEGRHLFEDPVEVVVCDGFVGNVILKTCESISVAIFQWLKHELSRT
;
A
#
# COMPACT_ATOMS: atom_id res chain seq x y z
N MET A 1 -17.52 -23.30 1.52
CA MET A 1 -16.73 -23.86 0.39
C MET A 1 -15.54 -24.59 0.97
N HIS A 2 -15.38 -25.88 0.68
CA HIS A 2 -14.21 -26.65 1.12
C HIS A 2 -13.01 -26.39 0.19
N SER A 3 -11.79 -26.48 0.71
CA SER A 3 -10.51 -26.40 -0.01
C SER A 3 -9.56 -27.46 0.54
N THR A 4 -8.86 -28.19 -0.33
CA THR A 4 -7.94 -29.26 0.09
C THR A 4 -6.49 -28.79 0.28
N GLN A 5 -6.18 -27.55 -0.12
CA GLN A 5 -4.82 -27.00 -0.06
C GLN A 5 -4.79 -25.67 0.72
N VAL A 6 -3.61 -25.33 1.24
CA VAL A 6 -3.33 -24.07 1.95
C VAL A 6 -2.01 -23.52 1.43
N VAL A 7 -1.93 -22.20 1.20
CA VAL A 7 -0.64 -21.54 0.94
C VAL A 7 -0.01 -21.20 2.30
N ASP A 8 1.16 -21.73 2.55
CA ASP A 8 1.87 -21.59 3.83
C ASP A 8 2.63 -20.26 3.89
N MET A 9 2.95 -19.78 5.09
CA MET A 9 3.67 -18.50 5.24
C MET A 9 5.12 -18.54 4.72
N SER A 10 5.71 -19.73 4.61
CA SER A 10 7.05 -19.96 4.05
C SER A 10 7.05 -20.16 2.53
N ASP A 11 5.87 -20.25 1.91
CA ASP A 11 5.76 -20.48 0.47
C ASP A 11 6.20 -19.25 -0.34
N ARG A 12 6.81 -19.47 -1.50
CA ARG A 12 7.01 -18.41 -2.49
C ARG A 12 5.68 -18.09 -3.17
N ALA A 13 5.10 -16.95 -2.82
CA ALA A 13 3.79 -16.44 -3.28
C ALA A 13 3.38 -16.86 -4.71
N TRP A 14 4.10 -16.39 -5.73
CA TRP A 14 3.74 -16.62 -7.14
C TRP A 14 3.74 -18.11 -7.55
N SER A 15 4.70 -18.88 -7.04
CA SER A 15 4.82 -20.31 -7.34
C SER A 15 3.72 -21.11 -6.64
N ALA A 16 3.46 -20.80 -5.37
CA ALA A 16 2.48 -21.50 -4.56
C ALA A 16 1.06 -21.29 -5.10
N VAL A 17 0.67 -20.07 -5.47
CA VAL A 17 -0.65 -19.80 -6.06
C VAL A 17 -0.85 -20.56 -7.38
N ARG A 18 0.20 -20.68 -8.21
CA ARG A 18 0.12 -21.43 -9.49
C ARG A 18 0.00 -22.94 -9.29
N ARG A 19 0.66 -23.50 -8.28
CA ARG A 19 0.68 -24.94 -7.98
C ARG A 19 -0.54 -25.37 -7.15
N LYS A 20 -0.85 -24.63 -6.09
CA LYS A 20 -1.93 -24.91 -5.13
C LYS A 20 -3.24 -24.28 -5.59
N LYS A 21 -3.75 -24.71 -6.75
CA LYS A 21 -4.96 -24.15 -7.38
C LYS A 21 -6.22 -24.32 -6.52
N ASP A 22 -6.26 -25.35 -5.67
CA ASP A 22 -7.35 -25.60 -4.73
C ASP A 22 -7.10 -24.98 -3.35
N SER A 23 -6.18 -24.01 -3.25
CA SER A 23 -5.96 -23.27 -2.02
C SER A 23 -7.15 -22.39 -1.63
N SER A 24 -7.38 -22.23 -0.34
CA SER A 24 -8.45 -21.36 0.20
C SER A 24 -8.44 -19.96 -0.43
N VAL A 25 -7.27 -19.32 -0.54
CA VAL A 25 -7.11 -18.00 -1.19
C VAL A 25 -7.44 -18.05 -2.69
N SER A 26 -7.03 -19.10 -3.41
CA SER A 26 -7.32 -19.23 -4.84
C SER A 26 -8.81 -19.44 -5.12
N ARG A 27 -9.49 -20.23 -4.29
CA ARG A 27 -10.94 -20.44 -4.38
C ARG A 27 -11.72 -19.20 -4.00
N ALA A 28 -11.30 -18.46 -2.98
CA ALA A 28 -11.94 -17.21 -2.59
C ALA A 28 -11.90 -16.19 -3.74
N VAL A 29 -10.76 -16.04 -4.40
CA VAL A 29 -10.63 -15.18 -5.58
C VAL A 29 -11.52 -15.67 -6.74
N ASP A 30 -11.65 -16.98 -6.95
CA ASP A 30 -12.55 -17.51 -7.98
C ASP A 30 -14.02 -17.17 -7.70
N LEU A 31 -14.46 -17.14 -6.44
CA LEU A 31 -15.83 -16.72 -6.12
C LEU A 31 -16.12 -15.29 -6.60
N VAL A 32 -15.18 -14.37 -6.38
CA VAL A 32 -15.30 -12.99 -6.88
C VAL A 32 -15.25 -12.96 -8.41
N LYS A 33 -14.33 -13.72 -9.02
CA LYS A 33 -14.21 -13.79 -10.49
C LYS A 33 -15.50 -14.25 -11.17
N HIS A 34 -16.22 -15.19 -10.57
CA HIS A 34 -17.47 -15.73 -11.09
C HIS A 34 -18.72 -14.98 -10.61
N GLY A 35 -18.56 -13.81 -9.97
CA GLY A 35 -19.69 -12.99 -9.51
C GLY A 35 -20.49 -13.58 -8.35
N GLN A 36 -19.93 -14.57 -7.64
CA GLN A 36 -20.56 -15.19 -6.46
C GLN A 36 -20.22 -14.46 -5.16
N ALA A 37 -19.27 -13.51 -5.21
CA ALA A 37 -18.92 -12.61 -4.13
C ALA A 37 -18.45 -11.27 -4.71
N ASN A 38 -18.55 -10.19 -3.93
CA ASN A 38 -18.10 -8.85 -4.37
C ASN A 38 -16.66 -8.53 -3.96
N ALA A 39 -16.16 -9.13 -2.89
CA ALA A 39 -14.82 -8.89 -2.36
C ALA A 39 -14.30 -10.13 -1.61
N ILE A 40 -13.01 -10.14 -1.31
CA ILE A 40 -12.36 -11.14 -0.45
C ILE A 40 -11.56 -10.46 0.65
N VAL A 41 -11.45 -11.15 1.79
CA VAL A 41 -10.56 -10.77 2.90
C VAL A 41 -9.73 -12.01 3.25
N SER A 42 -8.43 -11.82 3.47
CA SER A 42 -7.51 -12.89 3.86
C SER A 42 -6.52 -12.36 4.89
N ALA A 43 -6.40 -13.07 6.02
CA ALA A 43 -5.35 -12.86 7.01
C ALA A 43 -4.13 -13.79 6.76
N GLY A 44 -4.08 -14.46 5.61
CA GLY A 44 -2.99 -15.34 5.22
C GLY A 44 -1.83 -14.59 4.55
N HIS A 45 -1.01 -15.33 3.80
CA HIS A 45 0.16 -14.79 3.13
C HIS A 45 -0.19 -13.63 2.16
N THR A 46 0.20 -12.39 2.48
CA THR A 46 -0.11 -11.16 1.70
C THR A 46 0.28 -11.27 0.23
N GLY A 47 1.54 -11.66 -0.05
CA GLY A 47 2.00 -11.85 -1.43
C GLY A 47 1.18 -12.89 -2.22
N ALA A 48 0.70 -13.96 -1.57
CA ALA A 48 -0.15 -14.95 -2.23
C ALA A 48 -1.54 -14.40 -2.53
N ALA A 49 -2.11 -13.57 -1.64
CA ALA A 49 -3.37 -12.87 -1.90
C ALA A 49 -3.25 -11.91 -3.09
N VAL A 50 -2.21 -11.07 -3.13
CA VAL A 50 -1.92 -10.17 -4.27
C VAL A 50 -1.71 -10.97 -5.56
N ALA A 51 -0.90 -12.03 -5.52
CA ALA A 51 -0.64 -12.86 -6.69
C ALA A 51 -1.91 -13.56 -7.21
N ALA A 52 -2.72 -14.15 -6.32
CA ALA A 52 -3.96 -14.81 -6.70
C ALA A 52 -4.95 -13.83 -7.33
N SER A 53 -5.15 -12.66 -6.73
CA SER A 53 -6.00 -11.59 -7.27
C SER A 53 -5.49 -11.11 -8.63
N MET A 54 -4.20 -10.83 -8.77
CA MET A 54 -3.62 -10.38 -10.04
C MET A 54 -3.81 -11.42 -11.15
N ILE A 55 -3.52 -12.70 -10.89
CA ILE A 55 -3.62 -13.76 -11.90
C ILE A 55 -5.07 -13.96 -12.35
N LYS A 56 -6.01 -13.98 -11.39
CA LYS A 56 -7.38 -14.42 -11.65
C LYS A 56 -8.32 -13.28 -12.01
N LEU A 57 -8.26 -12.16 -11.28
CA LEU A 57 -9.12 -10.98 -11.46
C LEU A 57 -8.53 -9.97 -12.45
N ARG A 58 -7.19 -9.90 -12.54
CA ARG A 58 -6.45 -8.88 -13.30
C ARG A 58 -6.68 -7.46 -12.75
N THR A 59 -5.97 -6.50 -13.31
CA THR A 59 -6.14 -5.08 -12.96
C THR A 59 -7.29 -4.46 -13.74
N LEU A 60 -7.79 -3.31 -13.24
CA LEU A 60 -8.74 -2.49 -13.99
C LEU A 60 -8.10 -1.97 -15.29
N PRO A 61 -8.90 -1.70 -16.35
CA PRO A 61 -8.41 -1.08 -17.57
C PRO A 61 -7.60 0.19 -17.28
N GLY A 62 -6.43 0.30 -17.90
CA GLY A 62 -5.51 1.42 -17.69
C GLY A 62 -4.55 1.23 -16.50
N ILE A 63 -4.84 0.36 -15.53
CA ILE A 63 -3.93 0.09 -14.40
C ILE A 63 -2.94 -1.01 -14.76
N TYR A 64 -1.64 -0.72 -14.63
CA TYR A 64 -0.58 -1.65 -15.03
C TYR A 64 -0.16 -2.61 -13.91
N ARG A 65 -0.15 -2.14 -12.67
CA ARG A 65 0.25 -2.91 -11.48
C ARG A 65 -0.72 -2.63 -10.33
N PRO A 66 -1.09 -3.65 -9.53
CA PRO A 66 -1.82 -3.42 -8.29
C PRO A 66 -0.87 -2.81 -7.24
N GLY A 67 -1.36 -1.94 -6.35
CA GLY A 67 -0.62 -1.48 -5.17
C GLY A 67 -1.23 -2.02 -3.89
N ILE A 68 -0.43 -2.15 -2.82
CA ILE A 68 -0.97 -2.36 -1.46
C ILE A 68 -1.18 -0.97 -0.83
N ALA A 69 -2.43 -0.70 -0.45
CA ALA A 69 -2.79 0.44 0.37
C ALA A 69 -2.67 0.08 1.85
N ALA A 70 -1.81 0.76 2.59
CA ALA A 70 -1.77 0.70 4.04
C ALA A 70 -2.37 1.99 4.61
N VAL A 71 -3.31 1.87 5.56
CA VAL A 71 -3.89 3.02 6.25
C VAL A 71 -3.18 3.17 7.59
N LEU A 72 -2.53 4.30 7.80
CA LEU A 72 -1.81 4.60 9.03
C LEU A 72 -2.48 5.75 9.79
N PRO A 73 -2.59 5.65 11.13
CA PRO A 73 -3.12 6.73 11.94
C PRO A 73 -2.06 7.80 12.20
N THR A 74 -2.53 9.03 12.37
CA THR A 74 -1.78 10.16 12.93
C THR A 74 -2.55 10.71 14.13
N GLU A 75 -2.06 11.79 14.73
CA GLU A 75 -2.78 12.46 15.81
C GLU A 75 -4.10 13.09 15.34
N THR A 76 -4.14 13.61 14.11
CA THR A 76 -5.23 14.45 13.61
C THR A 76 -6.03 13.82 12.46
N ASN A 77 -5.44 12.89 11.71
CA ASN A 77 -6.06 12.24 10.56
C ASN A 77 -5.59 10.78 10.38
N VAL A 78 -5.94 10.19 9.25
CA VAL A 78 -5.38 8.93 8.76
C VAL A 78 -4.90 9.14 7.34
N PHE A 79 -3.79 8.52 6.95
CA PHE A 79 -3.28 8.60 5.59
C PHE A 79 -3.16 7.24 4.93
N VAL A 80 -3.27 7.22 3.61
CA VAL A 80 -3.09 6.04 2.77
C VAL A 80 -1.67 6.03 2.22
N LEU A 81 -0.85 5.08 2.63
CA LEU A 81 0.48 4.82 2.06
C LEU A 81 0.37 3.88 0.85
N MET A 82 0.88 4.34 -0.29
CA MET A 82 0.82 3.65 -1.58
C MET A 82 2.16 3.76 -2.33
N ASP A 83 2.86 2.71 -2.72
CA ASP A 83 2.63 1.29 -2.51
C ASP A 83 3.34 0.81 -1.23
N ALA A 84 2.67 0.02 -0.39
CA ALA A 84 3.24 -0.52 0.84
C ALA A 84 3.90 -1.91 0.69
N GLY A 85 4.20 -2.35 -0.54
CA GLY A 85 5.06 -3.51 -0.78
C GLY A 85 4.60 -4.49 -1.86
N ALA A 86 3.66 -4.12 -2.73
CA ALA A 86 3.24 -5.00 -3.82
C ALA A 86 4.31 -5.10 -4.93
N ASN A 87 5.00 -3.99 -5.23
CA ASN A 87 5.95 -3.91 -6.34
C ASN A 87 7.23 -3.19 -5.91
N ILE A 88 8.34 -3.93 -5.94
CA ILE A 88 9.66 -3.43 -5.59
C ILE A 88 10.25 -2.59 -6.74
N ASP A 89 10.01 -3.01 -7.99
CA ASP A 89 10.52 -2.35 -9.19
C ASP A 89 9.40 -1.57 -9.89
N ALA A 90 8.98 -0.46 -9.28
CA ALA A 90 7.96 0.41 -9.85
C ALA A 90 8.54 1.37 -10.90
N ARG A 91 7.74 1.73 -11.90
CA ARG A 91 8.05 2.79 -12.85
C ARG A 91 7.30 4.08 -12.50
N PRO A 92 7.71 5.25 -13.00
CA PRO A 92 7.02 6.52 -12.73
C PRO A 92 5.50 6.49 -12.97
N GLU A 93 5.05 5.83 -14.05
CA GLU A 93 3.61 5.76 -14.34
C GLU A 93 2.84 4.92 -13.31
N HIS A 94 3.49 3.96 -12.65
CA HIS A 94 2.87 3.19 -11.58
C HIS A 94 2.60 4.06 -10.36
N LEU A 95 3.54 4.93 -9.97
CA LEU A 95 3.36 5.84 -8.84
C LEU A 95 2.27 6.88 -9.12
N LEU A 96 2.17 7.38 -10.35
CA LEU A 96 1.03 8.22 -10.74
C LEU A 96 -0.30 7.46 -10.56
N GLN A 97 -0.38 6.19 -10.98
CA GLN A 97 -1.59 5.37 -10.80
C GLN A 97 -1.89 5.12 -9.33
N TYR A 98 -0.87 4.92 -8.50
CA TYR A 98 -1.00 4.76 -7.05
C TYR A 98 -1.55 6.02 -6.39
N ALA A 99 -1.12 7.20 -6.84
CA ALA A 99 -1.67 8.47 -6.38
C ALA A 99 -3.18 8.59 -6.67
N PHE A 100 -3.61 8.24 -7.89
CA PHE A 100 -5.02 8.25 -8.26
C PHE A 100 -5.83 7.21 -7.46
N MET A 101 -5.34 5.98 -7.35
CA MET A 101 -6.03 4.93 -6.59
C MET A 101 -6.13 5.26 -5.10
N GLY A 102 -5.06 5.78 -4.50
CA GLY A 102 -5.03 6.24 -3.12
C GLY A 102 -5.98 7.41 -2.88
N SER A 103 -6.03 8.39 -3.79
CA SER A 103 -6.97 9.51 -3.72
C SER A 103 -8.43 9.07 -3.81
N VAL A 104 -8.75 8.15 -4.73
CA VAL A 104 -10.10 7.58 -4.85
C VAL A 104 -10.49 6.83 -3.57
N TYR A 105 -9.60 6.01 -3.02
CA TYR A 105 -9.82 5.27 -1.77
C TYR A 105 -10.01 6.23 -0.58
N SER A 106 -9.10 7.19 -0.42
CA SER A 106 -9.17 8.20 0.64
C SER A 106 -10.47 9.00 0.58
N SER A 107 -10.93 9.34 -0.62
CA SER A 107 -12.18 10.06 -0.78
C SER A 107 -13.44 9.23 -0.52
N HIS A 108 -13.55 8.05 -1.13
CA HIS A 108 -14.78 7.26 -1.08
C HIS A 108 -14.90 6.37 0.15
N VAL A 109 -13.77 5.95 0.73
CA VAL A 109 -13.75 5.03 1.88
C VAL A 109 -13.45 5.78 3.18
N LEU A 110 -12.50 6.72 3.16
CA LEU A 110 -12.10 7.47 4.37
C LEU A 110 -12.82 8.82 4.50
N GLY A 111 -13.54 9.27 3.47
CA GLY A 111 -14.42 10.43 3.53
C GLY A 111 -13.74 11.80 3.26
N TYR A 112 -12.48 11.81 2.85
CA TYR A 112 -11.77 13.05 2.52
C TYR A 112 -12.18 13.56 1.14
N LYS A 113 -12.99 14.62 1.06
CA LYS A 113 -13.57 15.09 -0.22
C LYS A 113 -12.53 15.48 -1.27
N ASN A 114 -11.39 16.05 -0.87
CA ASN A 114 -10.31 16.46 -1.77
C ASN A 114 -8.94 16.10 -1.15
N PRO A 115 -8.59 14.81 -1.07
CA PRO A 115 -7.46 14.35 -0.28
C PRO A 115 -6.15 14.85 -0.87
N THR A 116 -5.31 15.45 -0.03
CA THR A 116 -3.97 15.89 -0.39
C THR A 116 -3.09 14.68 -0.72
N VAL A 117 -2.23 14.86 -1.71
CA VAL A 117 -1.29 13.84 -2.19
C VAL A 117 0.13 14.37 -2.02
N GLY A 118 0.96 13.64 -1.27
CA GLY A 118 2.39 13.90 -1.10
C GLY A 118 3.23 12.79 -1.74
N LEU A 119 4.35 13.17 -2.36
CA LEU A 119 5.34 12.23 -2.91
C LEU A 119 6.52 12.11 -1.96
N ILE A 120 6.85 10.89 -1.51
CA ILE A 120 8.00 10.68 -0.63
C ILE A 120 9.31 11.05 -1.34
N SER A 121 10.11 11.88 -0.69
CA SER A 121 11.40 12.33 -1.17
C SER A 121 12.38 12.58 -0.01
N LEU A 122 13.62 12.91 -0.35
CA LEU A 122 14.70 13.26 0.58
C LEU A 122 14.70 14.75 0.99
N GLY A 123 13.74 15.52 0.49
CA GLY A 123 13.59 16.94 0.74
C GLY A 123 12.35 17.47 0.03
N GLU A 124 11.85 18.61 0.49
CA GLU A 124 10.59 19.21 0.02
C GLU A 124 10.73 19.91 -1.35
N GLU A 125 11.95 20.28 -1.76
CA GLU A 125 12.12 21.03 -3.01
C GLU A 125 11.84 20.17 -4.24
N ASP A 126 11.22 20.75 -5.29
CA ASP A 126 10.85 20.08 -6.56
C ASP A 126 12.02 19.34 -7.24
N VAL A 127 13.27 19.69 -6.92
CA VAL A 127 14.50 19.12 -7.51
C VAL A 127 15.11 17.98 -6.70
N LYS A 128 14.56 17.63 -5.54
CA LYS A 128 15.06 16.56 -4.67
C LYS A 128 14.49 15.20 -5.05
N GLY A 129 15.21 14.16 -4.65
CA GLY A 129 14.91 12.77 -4.98
C GLY A 129 15.75 12.24 -6.15
N ASN A 130 15.55 10.96 -6.47
CA ASN A 130 16.21 10.31 -7.59
C ASN A 130 15.51 10.68 -8.91
N GLU A 131 16.00 10.15 -10.03
CA GLU A 131 15.42 10.40 -11.36
C GLU A 131 13.93 10.03 -11.43
N MET A 132 13.56 8.89 -10.84
CA MET A 132 12.18 8.43 -10.75
C MET A 132 11.30 9.40 -9.96
N THR A 133 11.70 9.85 -8.78
CA THR A 133 10.96 10.83 -7.97
C THR A 133 10.72 12.13 -8.77
N LYS A 134 11.75 12.63 -9.46
CA LYS A 134 11.64 13.86 -10.28
C LYS A 134 10.67 13.72 -11.45
N GLU A 135 10.65 12.54 -12.09
CA GLU A 135 9.70 12.27 -13.16
C GLU A 135 8.27 12.19 -12.64
N VAL A 136 8.05 11.42 -11.56
CA VAL A 136 6.74 11.30 -10.91
C VAL A 136 6.23 12.66 -10.43
N PHE A 137 7.09 13.50 -9.85
CA PHE A 137 6.75 14.85 -9.44
C PHE A 137 6.18 15.67 -10.61
N LYS A 138 6.85 15.67 -11.78
CA LYS A 138 6.37 16.37 -12.97
C LYS A 138 5.02 15.82 -13.46
N MET A 139 4.82 14.51 -13.36
CA MET A 139 3.57 13.87 -13.73
C MET A 139 2.42 14.25 -12.78
N LEU A 140 2.66 14.21 -11.47
CA LEU A 140 1.68 14.58 -10.45
C LEU A 140 1.31 16.06 -10.52
N LYS A 141 2.28 16.94 -10.74
CA LYS A 141 2.06 18.38 -10.91
C LYS A 141 1.18 18.73 -12.11
N ARG A 142 1.12 17.86 -13.13
CA ARG A 142 0.26 17.99 -14.32
C ARG A 142 -1.06 17.22 -14.20
N SER A 143 -1.25 16.48 -13.12
CA SER A 143 -2.45 15.69 -12.87
C SER A 143 -3.59 16.55 -12.32
N SER A 144 -4.78 15.97 -12.20
CA SER A 144 -5.94 16.62 -11.56
C SER A 144 -6.00 16.37 -10.06
N LEU A 145 -4.97 15.77 -9.45
CA LEU A 145 -4.94 15.46 -8.03
C LEU A 145 -4.59 16.70 -7.21
N ASN A 146 -5.02 16.74 -5.95
CA ASN A 146 -4.61 17.75 -4.98
C ASN A 146 -3.17 17.49 -4.49
N PHE A 147 -2.20 17.62 -5.41
CA PHE A 147 -0.80 17.33 -5.16
C PHE A 147 -0.12 18.50 -4.44
N VAL A 148 0.38 18.25 -3.22
CA VAL A 148 1.02 19.27 -2.38
C VAL A 148 2.54 19.32 -2.52
N GLY A 149 3.13 18.39 -3.27
CA GLY A 149 4.56 18.35 -3.55
C GLY A 149 5.28 17.17 -2.91
N ASN A 150 6.58 17.35 -2.72
CA ASN A 150 7.43 16.37 -2.05
C ASN A 150 7.23 16.46 -0.54
N ILE A 151 7.26 15.31 0.13
CA ILE A 151 7.24 15.22 1.60
C ILE A 151 8.38 14.32 2.08
N GLU A 152 9.01 14.73 3.19
CA GLU A 152 9.95 13.91 3.94
C GLU A 152 9.24 13.00 4.96
N GLY A 153 9.96 12.03 5.51
CA GLY A 153 9.43 11.08 6.48
C GLY A 153 8.88 11.73 7.77
N ARG A 154 9.38 12.90 8.18
CA ARG A 154 8.85 13.64 9.35
C ARG A 154 7.42 14.13 9.14
N HIS A 155 7.08 14.54 7.91
CA HIS A 155 5.75 15.08 7.59
C HIS A 155 4.67 14.01 7.60
N LEU A 156 5.03 12.72 7.61
CA LEU A 156 4.05 11.63 7.76
C LEU A 156 3.20 11.75 9.03
N PHE A 157 3.74 12.37 10.08
CA PHE A 157 3.08 12.48 11.39
C PHE A 157 2.99 13.92 11.90
N GLU A 158 3.90 14.82 11.50
CA GLU A 158 3.90 16.23 11.94
C GLU A 158 2.91 17.11 11.15
N ASP A 159 2.80 16.91 9.82
CA ASP A 159 1.87 17.62 8.94
C ASP A 159 1.32 16.65 7.88
N PRO A 160 0.43 15.74 8.30
CA PRO A 160 0.11 14.56 7.51
C PRO A 160 -0.81 14.85 6.34
N VAL A 161 -0.36 14.51 5.13
CA VAL A 161 -1.20 14.44 3.93
C VAL A 161 -2.11 13.20 3.95
N GLU A 162 -3.21 13.20 3.22
CA GLU A 162 -4.15 12.07 3.22
C GLU A 162 -3.71 10.89 2.33
N VAL A 163 -2.84 11.12 1.35
CA VAL A 163 -2.30 10.09 0.46
C VAL A 163 -0.80 10.29 0.29
N VAL A 164 -0.04 9.27 0.65
CA VAL A 164 1.42 9.25 0.56
C VAL A 164 1.83 8.28 -0.54
N VAL A 165 2.60 8.79 -1.52
CA VAL A 165 3.01 8.03 -2.70
C VAL A 165 4.51 7.72 -2.66
N CYS A 166 4.86 6.45 -2.88
CA CYS A 166 6.23 5.95 -3.02
C CYS A 166 6.25 4.63 -3.80
N ASP A 167 7.44 4.13 -4.12
CA ASP A 167 7.60 2.76 -4.59
C ASP A 167 7.39 1.75 -3.44
N GLY A 168 7.15 0.48 -3.80
CA GLY A 168 6.83 -0.56 -2.82
C GLY A 168 7.99 -0.93 -1.90
N PHE A 169 9.24 -0.68 -2.29
CA PHE A 169 10.38 -0.91 -1.40
C PHE A 169 10.38 0.13 -0.28
N VAL A 170 10.33 1.41 -0.64
CA VAL A 170 10.28 2.52 0.32
C VAL A 170 9.05 2.42 1.21
N GLY A 171 7.87 2.17 0.64
CA GLY A 171 6.63 2.09 1.41
C GLY A 171 6.61 0.92 2.39
N ASN A 172 7.12 -0.24 2.01
CA ASN A 172 7.22 -1.37 2.93
C ASN A 172 8.22 -1.09 4.07
N VAL A 173 9.34 -0.41 3.79
CA VAL A 173 10.30 0.01 4.83
C VAL A 173 9.66 1.02 5.79
N ILE A 174 8.93 2.01 5.29
CA ILE A 174 8.20 2.98 6.12
C ILE A 174 7.20 2.24 7.02
N LEU A 175 6.32 1.43 6.43
CA LEU A 175 5.29 0.69 7.16
C LEU A 175 5.89 -0.18 8.29
N LYS A 176 6.89 -0.99 7.96
CA LYS A 176 7.51 -1.91 8.93
C LYS A 176 8.29 -1.19 10.03
N THR A 177 8.90 -0.05 9.69
CA THR A 177 9.56 0.82 10.67
C THR A 177 8.55 1.40 11.66
N CYS A 178 7.44 1.94 11.16
CA CYS A 178 6.37 2.48 12.01
C CYS A 178 5.77 1.43 12.94
N GLU A 179 5.46 0.23 12.43
CA GLU A 179 4.98 -0.89 13.23
C GLU A 179 5.98 -1.27 14.33
N SER A 180 7.26 -1.42 13.98
CA SER A 180 8.31 -1.85 14.91
C SER A 180 8.58 -0.83 16.01
N ILE A 181 8.66 0.46 15.65
CA ILE A 181 8.86 1.55 16.60
C ILE A 181 7.68 1.64 17.57
N SER A 182 6.45 1.52 17.07
CA SER A 182 5.25 1.54 17.92
C SER A 182 5.32 0.46 19.00
N VAL A 183 5.62 -0.79 18.60
CA VAL A 183 5.78 -1.91 19.54
C VAL A 183 6.91 -1.65 20.55
N ALA A 184 8.07 -1.16 20.08
CA ALA A 184 9.22 -0.90 20.93
C ALA A 184 8.91 0.17 22.00
N ILE A 185 8.28 1.29 21.62
CA ILE A 185 7.90 2.36 22.54
C ILE A 185 6.96 1.83 23.64
N PHE A 186 5.93 1.07 23.27
CA PHE A 186 5.03 0.47 24.27
C PHE A 186 5.73 -0.51 25.21
N GLN A 187 6.70 -1.29 24.70
CA GLN A 187 7.50 -2.19 25.52
C GLN A 187 8.39 -1.43 26.51
N TRP A 188 9.06 -0.35 26.07
CA TRP A 188 9.90 0.48 26.93
C TRP A 188 9.08 1.19 28.00
N LEU A 189 7.94 1.79 27.64
CA LEU A 189 7.03 2.42 28.59
C LEU A 189 6.51 1.41 29.62
N LYS A 190 6.09 0.22 29.18
CA LYS A 190 5.64 -0.84 30.09
C LYS A 190 6.75 -1.25 31.05
N HIS A 191 7.98 -1.40 30.55
CA HIS A 191 9.12 -1.76 31.38
C HIS A 191 9.33 -0.72 32.49
N GLU A 192 9.43 0.56 32.13
CA GLU A 192 9.66 1.64 33.10
C GLU A 192 8.51 1.80 34.10
N LEU A 193 7.24 1.70 33.67
CA LEU A 193 6.09 1.79 34.57
C LEU A 193 6.03 0.60 35.55
N SER A 194 6.46 -0.59 35.12
CA SER A 194 6.45 -1.81 35.94
C SER A 194 7.63 -1.95 36.92
N ARG A 195 8.60 -1.02 36.88
CA ARG A 195 9.74 -0.98 37.82
C ARG A 195 9.38 -0.31 39.15
N THR A 196 8.15 0.19 39.29
CA THR A 196 7.58 0.77 40.51
C THR A 196 6.74 -0.26 41.23
#